data_AF-A0A660VJR2-F1
#
_entry.id   AF-A0A660VJR2-F1
#
_cell.length_a   1.000
_cell.length_b   1.000
_cell.length_c   1.000
_cell.angle_alpha   90.00
_cell.angle_beta   90.00
_cell.angle_gamma   90.00
#
_symmetry.space_group_name_H-M   'P 1'
#
loop_
_entity.id
_entity.type
_entity.pdbx_description
1 polymer ?
#
loop_
_entity_poly.entity_id
_entity_poly.type
_entity_poly.pdbx_seq_one_letter_code
_entity_poly.pdbx_strand_id
1 'polypeptide(L)'
;MRSRVIRNLITSLSVLALLAGSATAQDPVTHGAADDGSRVAELERRVDELASAYEQLLGLAGEMSTEIARLKGDPLAGGDTYYIPRQAAEFEETGLPQQMGSLYTKPFLTKFGQSTYVGGYIDLEYSNHSGSGGNQEFDQHRFVPFFFSDVSDRVKVAAEIEYEHGHELEIEFAQMDFLIDDPVNLRAGIQLLPLGKLNEVHDSPIQELTDRPLVNQFIIPTTLRDAGLGVWGSLGEQVSYNATVTNGFRGLDMTGKNSITNKKGLRNAAPHKDEVGSAFENQNDELAYTGRVAYKPILGTELGVSGHFDKYDERGKNALNIYAIDATVDGQAVPLLPDFMELLYEGAWANIERDDFAKASGVAGDMRGQYVQANVRLQPNFLETWRQKGWVDDGSQFTFVTRYGSVDLDDYVRRRTTVGLNFRPNASHTVVKLDYQFNDDHGANSGSNTADAILLSFASYF
;
A
#
# COMPACT_ATOMS: atom_id res chain seq x y z
N MET A 1 -41.52 -0.38 -14.70
CA MET A 1 -40.55 -1.17 -13.89
C MET A 1 -40.43 -0.66 -12.45
N ARG A 2 -40.24 0.64 -12.18
CA ARG A 2 -40.10 1.19 -10.80
C ARG A 2 -41.32 0.99 -9.86
N SER A 3 -42.56 0.83 -10.36
CA SER A 3 -43.74 0.70 -9.49
C SER A 3 -44.05 -0.72 -8.97
N ARG A 4 -43.45 -1.77 -9.55
CA ARG A 4 -43.64 -3.17 -9.08
C ARG A 4 -42.71 -3.51 -7.91
N VAL A 5 -41.47 -3.03 -7.95
CA VAL A 5 -40.49 -3.24 -6.86
C VAL A 5 -40.93 -2.52 -5.59
N ILE A 6 -41.47 -1.29 -5.71
CA ILE A 6 -42.01 -0.55 -4.54
C ILE A 6 -43.25 -1.22 -3.96
N ARG A 7 -44.13 -1.81 -4.79
CA ARG A 7 -45.28 -2.59 -4.30
C ARG A 7 -44.84 -3.85 -3.55
N ASN A 8 -43.82 -4.56 -4.02
CA ASN A 8 -43.31 -5.74 -3.35
C ASN A 8 -42.61 -5.39 -2.03
N LEU A 9 -41.84 -4.29 -1.98
CA LEU A 9 -41.21 -3.79 -0.75
C LEU A 9 -42.26 -3.38 0.32
N ILE A 10 -43.36 -2.73 -0.10
CA ILE A 10 -44.47 -2.36 0.81
C ILE A 10 -45.20 -3.61 1.32
N THR A 11 -45.35 -4.64 0.50
CA THR A 11 -46.00 -5.90 0.90
C THR A 11 -45.13 -6.69 1.89
N SER A 12 -43.80 -6.70 1.69
CA SER A 12 -42.83 -7.32 2.62
C SER A 12 -42.73 -6.59 3.97
N LEU A 13 -42.78 -5.25 3.99
CA LEU A 13 -42.84 -4.47 5.24
C LEU A 13 -44.16 -4.69 6.00
N SER A 14 -45.26 -4.97 5.30
CA SER A 14 -46.56 -5.24 5.92
C SER A 14 -46.58 -6.60 6.66
N VAL A 15 -45.87 -7.60 6.14
CA VAL A 15 -45.71 -8.92 6.79
C VAL A 15 -44.79 -8.84 8.00
N LEU A 16 -43.72 -8.03 7.93
CA LEU A 16 -42.82 -7.80 9.07
C LEU A 16 -43.51 -7.02 10.21
N ALA A 17 -44.40 -6.07 9.87
CA ALA A 17 -45.19 -5.33 10.85
C ALA A 17 -46.26 -6.21 11.54
N LEU A 18 -46.80 -7.23 10.86
CA LEU A 18 -47.70 -8.20 11.48
C LEU A 18 -46.97 -9.12 12.48
N LEU A 19 -45.70 -9.45 12.22
CA LEU A 19 -44.86 -10.26 13.12
C LEU A 19 -44.35 -9.48 14.34
N ALA A 20 -44.11 -8.17 14.19
CA ALA A 20 -43.69 -7.31 15.29
C ALA A 20 -44.84 -6.91 16.24
N GLY A 21 -46.09 -6.98 15.79
CA GLY A 21 -47.28 -6.56 16.56
C GLY A 21 -47.77 -7.54 17.65
N SER A 22 -47.20 -8.75 17.73
CA SER A 22 -47.58 -9.74 18.75
C SER A 22 -46.60 -9.87 19.92
N ALA A 23 -45.58 -9.01 19.99
CA ALA A 23 -44.56 -9.04 21.04
C ALA A 23 -44.59 -7.76 21.90
N THR A 24 -45.75 -7.40 22.47
CA THR A 24 -45.81 -6.39 23.54
C THR A 24 -46.70 -6.82 24.70
N ALA A 25 -46.03 -7.12 25.82
CA ALA A 25 -46.41 -7.03 27.23
C ALA A 25 -47.66 -7.79 27.76
N GLN A 26 -47.43 -8.72 28.72
CA GLN A 26 -47.95 -8.62 30.11
C GLN A 26 -47.45 -9.77 31.03
N ASP A 27 -46.77 -9.35 32.11
CA ASP A 27 -46.60 -9.85 33.49
C ASP A 27 -46.56 -11.35 33.92
N PRO A 28 -45.87 -11.67 35.04
CA PRO A 28 -45.62 -13.04 35.48
C PRO A 28 -46.67 -13.52 36.50
N VAL A 29 -47.50 -14.52 36.17
CA VAL A 29 -48.44 -15.12 37.14
C VAL A 29 -48.62 -16.64 36.94
N THR A 30 -48.12 -17.37 37.95
CA THR A 30 -48.56 -18.66 38.55
C THR A 30 -48.75 -19.93 37.71
N HIS A 31 -48.14 -21.01 38.22
CA HIS A 31 -48.49 -22.41 37.93
C HIS A 31 -49.99 -22.69 38.14
N GLY A 32 -50.67 -23.07 37.06
CA GLY A 32 -51.97 -23.74 37.08
C GLY A 32 -51.98 -24.86 36.04
N ALA A 33 -52.13 -26.09 36.50
CA ALA A 33 -52.28 -27.28 35.66
C ALA A 33 -53.65 -27.25 34.96
N ALA A 34 -53.73 -26.57 33.82
CA ALA A 34 -54.83 -26.70 32.89
C ALA A 34 -54.32 -26.42 31.46
N ASP A 35 -54.41 -27.48 30.65
CA ASP A 35 -54.41 -27.46 29.20
C ASP A 35 -53.05 -27.38 28.46
N ASP A 36 -52.21 -28.40 28.69
CA ASP A 36 -51.05 -28.69 27.83
C ASP A 36 -51.48 -29.09 26.40
N GLY A 37 -52.70 -29.60 26.21
CA GLY A 37 -53.21 -30.02 24.91
C GLY A 37 -53.46 -28.86 23.95
N SER A 38 -54.07 -27.76 24.42
CA SER A 38 -54.27 -26.58 23.59
C SER A 38 -52.99 -25.80 23.31
N ARG A 39 -52.04 -25.77 24.25
CA ARG A 39 -50.72 -25.15 24.01
C ARG A 39 -49.90 -25.91 22.98
N VAL A 40 -49.95 -27.25 23.00
CA VAL A 40 -49.28 -28.06 21.97
C VAL A 40 -49.94 -27.85 20.60
N ALA A 41 -51.27 -27.83 20.53
CA ALA A 41 -51.98 -27.56 19.27
C ALA A 41 -51.71 -26.14 18.72
N GLU A 42 -51.63 -25.13 19.58
CA GLU A 42 -51.26 -23.74 19.22
C GLU A 42 -49.81 -23.67 18.70
N LEU A 43 -48.88 -24.41 19.33
CA LEU A 43 -47.48 -24.47 18.91
C LEU A 43 -47.30 -25.23 17.58
N GLU A 44 -48.00 -26.35 17.39
CA GLU A 44 -47.99 -27.10 16.13
C GLU A 44 -48.52 -26.23 14.99
N ARG A 45 -49.62 -25.50 15.21
CA ARG A 45 -50.17 -24.55 14.23
C ARG A 45 -49.18 -23.44 13.88
N ARG A 46 -48.44 -22.92 14.87
CA ARG A 46 -47.40 -21.89 14.64
C ARG A 46 -46.18 -22.45 13.91
N VAL A 47 -45.80 -23.71 14.18
CA VAL A 47 -44.71 -24.39 13.46
C VAL A 47 -45.10 -24.61 12.00
N ASP A 48 -46.35 -25.00 11.71
CA ASP A 48 -46.85 -25.14 10.35
C ASP A 48 -46.92 -23.79 9.61
N GLU A 49 -47.35 -22.73 10.30
CA GLU A 49 -47.32 -21.36 9.75
C GLU A 49 -45.89 -20.88 9.48
N LEU A 50 -44.93 -21.19 10.36
CA LEU A 50 -43.51 -20.87 10.17
C LEU A 50 -42.89 -21.68 9.02
N ALA A 51 -43.22 -22.96 8.90
CA ALA A 51 -42.76 -23.81 7.80
C ALA A 51 -43.28 -23.29 6.45
N SER A 52 -44.56 -22.89 6.39
CA SER A 52 -45.16 -22.33 5.19
C SER A 52 -44.58 -20.95 4.83
N ALA A 53 -44.29 -20.11 5.83
CA ALA A 53 -43.59 -18.85 5.63
C ALA A 53 -42.13 -19.04 5.17
N TYR A 54 -41.45 -20.08 5.67
CA TYR A 54 -40.09 -20.44 5.27
C TYR A 54 -40.04 -20.92 3.81
N GLU A 55 -40.97 -21.76 3.39
CA GLU A 55 -41.09 -22.20 1.99
C GLU A 55 -41.39 -21.04 1.03
N GLN A 56 -42.24 -20.08 1.43
CA GLN A 56 -42.47 -18.86 0.65
C GLN A 56 -41.21 -18.00 0.54
N LEU A 57 -40.40 -17.94 1.61
CA LEU A 57 -39.14 -17.20 1.64
C LEU A 57 -38.05 -17.87 0.79
N LEU A 58 -38.00 -19.21 0.78
CA LEU A 58 -37.15 -19.99 -0.13
C LEU A 58 -37.53 -19.78 -1.60
N GLY A 59 -38.84 -19.73 -1.90
CA GLY A 59 -39.34 -19.41 -3.24
C GLY A 59 -38.93 -18.00 -3.70
N LEU A 60 -39.10 -17.00 -2.83
CA LEU A 60 -38.65 -15.62 -3.06
C LEU A 60 -37.12 -15.52 -3.20
N ALA A 61 -36.37 -16.27 -2.41
CA ALA A 61 -34.91 -16.35 -2.52
C ALA A 61 -34.47 -17.01 -3.83
N GLY A 62 -35.20 -18.02 -4.31
CA GLY A 62 -34.98 -18.64 -5.62
C GLY A 62 -35.28 -17.69 -6.78
N GLU A 63 -36.36 -16.91 -6.71
CA GLU A 63 -36.69 -15.88 -7.69
C GLU A 63 -35.66 -14.73 -7.67
N MET A 64 -35.22 -14.28 -6.49
CA MET A 64 -34.12 -13.32 -6.34
C MET A 64 -32.80 -13.87 -6.87
N SER A 65 -32.48 -15.14 -6.61
CA SER A 65 -31.27 -15.79 -7.13
C SER A 65 -31.30 -15.87 -8.65
N THR A 66 -32.46 -16.15 -9.24
CA THR A 66 -32.64 -16.19 -10.70
C THR A 66 -32.53 -14.80 -11.32
N GLU A 67 -33.08 -13.77 -10.68
CA GLU A 67 -32.95 -12.37 -11.12
C GLU A 67 -31.52 -11.84 -10.94
N ILE A 68 -30.84 -12.20 -9.86
CA ILE A 68 -29.41 -11.93 -9.63
C ILE A 68 -28.56 -12.66 -10.67
N ALA A 69 -28.85 -13.91 -11.02
CA ALA A 69 -28.14 -14.62 -12.08
C ALA A 69 -28.36 -13.96 -13.45
N ARG A 70 -29.54 -13.37 -13.67
CA ARG A 70 -29.86 -12.60 -14.87
C ARG A 70 -29.16 -11.24 -14.91
N LEU A 71 -28.97 -10.59 -13.77
CA LEU A 71 -28.19 -9.36 -13.60
C LEU A 71 -26.66 -9.61 -13.62
N LYS A 72 -26.20 -10.78 -13.16
CA LYS A 72 -24.81 -11.26 -13.28
C LYS A 72 -24.46 -11.72 -14.71
N GLY A 73 -25.46 -11.89 -15.58
CA GLY A 73 -25.26 -12.00 -17.03
C GLY A 73 -24.91 -10.66 -17.70
N ASP A 74 -24.93 -9.57 -16.94
CA ASP A 74 -24.31 -8.28 -17.27
C ASP A 74 -22.89 -8.28 -16.66
N PRO A 75 -21.83 -7.83 -17.36
CA PRO A 75 -20.43 -8.15 -17.01
C PRO A 75 -19.85 -7.34 -15.83
N LEU A 76 -20.60 -7.21 -14.74
CA LEU A 76 -20.21 -6.48 -13.53
C LEU A 76 -20.60 -7.28 -12.27
N ALA A 77 -19.91 -8.39 -12.02
CA ALA A 77 -19.87 -9.04 -10.70
C ALA A 77 -18.80 -10.14 -10.64
N GLY A 78 -17.55 -9.78 -10.35
CA GLY A 78 -16.53 -10.71 -9.86
C GLY A 78 -16.38 -10.54 -8.35
N GLY A 79 -16.73 -11.57 -7.58
CA GLY A 79 -16.64 -11.57 -6.12
C GLY A 79 -15.31 -12.12 -5.61
N ASP A 80 -14.78 -11.46 -4.59
CA ASP A 80 -13.82 -11.84 -3.54
C ASP A 80 -13.10 -13.18 -3.64
N THR A 81 -11.76 -13.16 -3.79
CA THR A 81 -10.81 -14.12 -3.19
C THR A 81 -9.33 -13.63 -3.26
N TYR A 82 -8.67 -13.52 -2.09
CA TYR A 82 -7.20 -13.50 -1.81
C TYR A 82 -6.24 -12.79 -2.82
N TYR A 83 -5.67 -11.64 -2.42
CA TYR A 83 -5.21 -10.61 -3.39
C TYR A 83 -3.74 -10.13 -3.33
N ILE A 84 -2.75 -10.97 -3.03
CA ILE A 84 -1.35 -10.66 -3.42
C ILE A 84 -0.70 -11.80 -4.20
N PRO A 85 -0.93 -13.08 -3.87
CA PRO A 85 -0.34 -14.17 -4.66
C PRO A 85 -1.08 -14.43 -5.99
N ARG A 86 -2.33 -13.97 -6.14
CA ARG A 86 -3.19 -14.33 -7.28
C ARG A 86 -3.26 -13.30 -8.39
N GLN A 87 -2.98 -12.03 -8.14
CA GLN A 87 -2.82 -11.09 -9.24
C GLN A 87 -1.60 -11.49 -10.07
N ALA A 88 -0.51 -11.93 -9.43
CA ALA A 88 0.60 -12.59 -10.12
C ALA A 88 0.16 -13.79 -10.96
N ALA A 89 -0.86 -14.56 -10.53
CA ALA A 89 -1.41 -15.72 -11.24
C ALA A 89 -2.44 -15.36 -12.34
N GLU A 90 -3.24 -14.30 -12.19
CA GLU A 90 -4.11 -13.73 -13.24
C GLU A 90 -3.28 -13.01 -14.33
N PHE A 91 -2.11 -12.45 -13.94
CA PHE A 91 -1.10 -11.95 -14.87
C PHE A 91 -0.36 -13.09 -15.59
N GLU A 92 -0.14 -14.22 -14.92
CA GLU A 92 0.35 -15.47 -15.53
C GLU A 92 -0.66 -16.03 -16.55
N GLU A 93 -1.96 -15.95 -16.27
CA GLU A 93 -3.04 -16.38 -17.18
C GLU A 93 -3.20 -15.46 -18.41
N THR A 94 -2.76 -14.20 -18.31
CA THR A 94 -2.70 -13.22 -19.42
C THR A 94 -1.33 -13.14 -20.11
N GLY A 95 -0.34 -13.93 -19.65
CA GLY A 95 1.01 -13.98 -20.21
C GLY A 95 1.83 -12.70 -20.00
N LEU A 96 1.56 -11.96 -18.91
CA LEU A 96 2.29 -10.74 -18.55
C LEU A 96 3.43 -11.07 -17.57
N PRO A 97 4.66 -10.57 -17.80
CA PRO A 97 5.81 -10.86 -16.95
C PRO A 97 5.65 -10.39 -15.49
N GLN A 98 6.14 -11.17 -14.51
CA GLN A 98 5.94 -10.95 -13.06
C GLN A 98 6.35 -9.55 -12.53
N GLN A 99 7.29 -8.88 -13.18
CA GLN A 99 7.81 -7.59 -12.74
C GLN A 99 6.91 -6.39 -13.07
N MET A 100 5.87 -6.60 -13.89
CA MET A 100 4.73 -5.68 -13.97
C MET A 100 3.95 -5.66 -12.65
N GLY A 101 4.18 -6.65 -11.77
CA GLY A 101 3.44 -6.91 -10.54
C GLY A 101 3.62 -5.93 -9.38
N SER A 102 4.36 -4.82 -9.50
CA SER A 102 4.36 -3.74 -8.49
C SER A 102 3.56 -2.52 -8.92
N LEU A 103 3.66 -2.14 -10.20
CA LEU A 103 2.97 -0.98 -10.76
C LEU A 103 1.57 -1.34 -11.25
N TYR A 104 1.43 -2.42 -12.04
CA TYR A 104 0.17 -2.80 -12.69
C TYR A 104 -0.74 -3.65 -11.79
N THR A 105 -0.32 -3.95 -10.56
CA THR A 105 -1.09 -4.64 -9.52
C THR A 105 -1.84 -3.70 -8.59
N LYS A 106 -1.68 -2.38 -8.75
CA LYS A 106 -2.50 -1.41 -8.03
C LYS A 106 -4.00 -1.67 -8.32
N PRO A 107 -4.88 -1.61 -7.32
CA PRO A 107 -6.30 -1.96 -7.50
C PRO A 107 -7.02 -0.94 -8.41
N PHE A 108 -7.96 -1.40 -9.25
CA PHE A 108 -8.72 -0.52 -10.17
C PHE A 108 -10.23 -0.60 -9.91
N LEU A 109 -10.91 0.54 -9.88
CA LEU A 109 -12.37 0.56 -9.72
C LEU A 109 -13.14 0.37 -11.04
N THR A 110 -12.65 0.85 -12.19
CA THR A 110 -13.42 0.79 -13.43
C THR A 110 -12.55 0.84 -14.68
N LYS A 111 -12.94 0.05 -15.68
CA LYS A 111 -12.38 0.05 -17.04
C LYS A 111 -13.02 1.19 -17.86
N PHE A 112 -12.21 2.10 -18.41
CA PHE A 112 -12.66 3.12 -19.37
C PHE A 112 -12.30 2.71 -20.80
N GLY A 113 -13.29 2.56 -21.67
CA GLY A 113 -13.08 2.01 -23.02
C GLY A 113 -12.64 0.54 -23.00
N GLN A 114 -11.88 0.10 -24.00
CA GLN A 114 -11.48 -1.32 -24.11
C GLN A 114 -10.14 -1.67 -23.43
N SER A 115 -9.37 -0.68 -22.94
CA SER A 115 -7.98 -0.91 -22.51
C SER A 115 -7.42 0.04 -21.43
N THR A 116 -8.19 0.96 -20.87
CA THR A 116 -7.66 1.91 -19.85
C THR A 116 -8.27 1.63 -18.48
N TYR A 117 -7.42 1.66 -17.46
CA TYR A 117 -7.73 1.42 -16.06
C TYR A 117 -7.41 2.69 -15.27
N VAL A 118 -8.32 3.05 -14.36
CA VAL A 118 -8.17 4.20 -13.48
C VAL A 118 -8.44 3.73 -12.06
N GLY A 119 -7.60 4.19 -11.15
CA GLY A 119 -7.83 4.13 -9.72
C GLY A 119 -6.91 5.11 -9.03
N GLY A 120 -6.69 4.93 -7.75
CA GLY A 120 -5.76 5.73 -6.98
C GLY A 120 -5.73 5.34 -5.53
N TYR A 121 -5.03 6.12 -4.72
CA TYR A 121 -5.24 6.09 -3.27
C TYR A 121 -5.27 7.49 -2.67
N ILE A 122 -5.85 7.56 -1.49
CA ILE A 122 -5.88 8.76 -0.65
C ILE A 122 -5.30 8.42 0.72
N ASP A 123 -4.62 9.37 1.34
CA ASP A 123 -4.12 9.28 2.71
C ASP A 123 -4.36 10.60 3.44
N LEU A 124 -4.97 10.50 4.63
CA LEU A 124 -5.18 11.59 5.56
C LEU A 124 -4.46 11.24 6.85
N GLU A 125 -3.59 12.14 7.31
CA GLU A 125 -2.77 11.91 8.49
C GLU A 125 -3.08 12.92 9.60
N TYR A 126 -2.91 12.47 10.83
CA TYR A 126 -2.77 13.31 12.01
C TYR A 126 -1.45 13.00 12.68
N SER A 127 -0.68 14.04 13.01
CA SER A 127 0.57 13.93 13.73
C SER A 127 0.53 14.77 15.01
N ASN A 128 1.16 14.25 16.06
CA ASN A 128 1.37 14.95 17.31
C ASN A 128 2.77 14.65 17.83
N HIS A 129 3.67 15.61 17.67
CA HIS A 129 5.05 15.50 18.14
C HIS A 129 5.17 16.04 19.57
N SER A 130 5.88 15.31 20.42
CA SER A 130 6.17 15.73 21.80
C SER A 130 7.25 16.82 21.87
N GLY A 131 7.36 17.52 23.01
CA GLY A 131 8.46 18.45 23.28
C GLY A 131 8.21 19.91 22.89
N SER A 132 9.23 20.74 23.13
CA SER A 132 9.16 22.20 22.92
C SER A 132 9.22 22.52 21.42
N GLY A 133 8.07 22.86 20.83
CA GLY A 133 7.90 23.05 19.39
C GLY A 133 7.14 21.92 18.69
N GLY A 134 6.62 20.95 19.46
CA GLY A 134 5.71 19.93 18.96
C GLY A 134 4.45 20.53 18.35
N ASN A 135 4.19 20.20 17.09
CA ASN A 135 2.98 20.61 16.38
C ASN A 135 1.97 19.46 16.36
N GLN A 136 0.70 19.84 16.36
CA GLN A 136 -0.42 18.95 16.08
C GLN A 136 -1.04 19.39 14.78
N GLU A 137 -1.17 18.46 13.85
CA GLU A 137 -1.59 18.79 12.50
C GLU A 137 -2.45 17.67 11.93
N PHE A 138 -3.50 18.08 11.22
CA PHE A 138 -4.18 17.21 10.26
C PHE A 138 -3.68 17.60 8.89
N ASP A 139 -3.21 16.63 8.13
CA ASP A 139 -2.62 16.82 6.82
C ASP A 139 -3.33 15.92 5.82
N GLN A 140 -3.86 16.52 4.75
CA GLN A 140 -4.28 15.74 3.59
C GLN A 140 -3.01 15.32 2.86
N HIS A 141 -2.39 14.26 3.37
CA HIS A 141 -1.03 13.90 3.07
C HIS A 141 -0.88 13.63 1.58
N ARG A 142 -1.72 12.76 1.02
CA ARG A 142 -1.63 12.35 -0.40
C ARG A 142 -2.99 12.11 -1.04
N PHE A 143 -3.13 12.53 -2.29
CA PHE A 143 -4.15 12.06 -3.21
C PHE A 143 -3.48 11.67 -4.53
N VAL A 144 -3.53 10.39 -4.87
CA VAL A 144 -2.66 9.78 -5.88
C VAL A 144 -3.48 8.99 -6.90
N PRO A 145 -4.00 9.62 -7.95
CA PRO A 145 -4.61 8.91 -9.07
C PRO A 145 -3.55 8.26 -9.97
N PHE A 146 -3.82 7.02 -10.38
CA PHE A 146 -3.04 6.29 -11.36
C PHE A 146 -3.85 5.91 -12.60
N PHE A 147 -3.14 5.81 -13.72
CA PHE A 147 -3.68 5.54 -15.05
C PHE A 147 -2.84 4.47 -15.72
N PHE A 148 -3.50 3.40 -16.15
CA PHE A 148 -2.84 2.33 -16.89
C PHE A 148 -3.57 2.08 -18.20
N SER A 149 -2.83 1.78 -19.26
CA SER A 149 -3.41 1.51 -20.56
C SER A 149 -2.69 0.39 -21.31
N ASP A 150 -3.47 -0.59 -21.73
CA ASP A 150 -3.08 -1.61 -22.71
C ASP A 150 -3.21 -1.05 -24.12
N VAL A 151 -2.22 -0.24 -24.55
CA VAL A 151 -2.22 0.37 -25.89
C VAL A 151 -2.22 -0.72 -26.98
N SER A 152 -1.50 -1.81 -26.74
CA SER A 152 -1.58 -3.06 -27.51
C SER A 152 -1.10 -4.25 -26.65
N ASP A 153 -1.09 -5.45 -27.23
CA ASP A 153 -0.53 -6.64 -26.57
C ASP A 153 0.91 -6.44 -26.10
N ARG A 154 1.70 -5.64 -26.84
CA ARG A 154 3.13 -5.41 -26.57
C ARG A 154 3.47 -4.01 -26.05
N VAL A 155 2.49 -3.11 -25.94
CA VAL A 155 2.75 -1.73 -25.51
C VAL A 155 1.83 -1.40 -24.36
N LYS A 156 2.43 -1.07 -23.22
CA LYS A 156 1.74 -0.68 -21.99
C LYS A 156 2.16 0.72 -21.61
N VAL A 157 1.24 1.49 -21.04
CA VAL A 157 1.51 2.83 -20.52
C VAL A 157 1.00 2.87 -19.08
N ALA A 158 1.81 3.46 -18.20
CA ALA A 158 1.50 3.64 -16.79
C ALA A 158 1.88 5.05 -16.37
N ALA A 159 1.00 5.73 -15.64
CA ALA A 159 1.28 7.02 -15.05
C ALA A 159 0.63 7.18 -13.68
N GLU A 160 1.30 7.88 -12.79
CA GLU A 160 0.84 8.20 -11.45
C GLU A 160 1.16 9.65 -11.12
N ILE A 161 0.15 10.33 -10.61
CA ILE A 161 0.22 11.74 -10.25
C ILE A 161 0.05 11.81 -8.74
N GLU A 162 0.96 12.49 -8.06
CA GLU A 162 0.90 12.68 -6.63
C GLU A 162 0.48 14.12 -6.33
N TYR A 163 -0.61 14.27 -5.58
CA TYR A 163 -1.00 15.55 -4.99
C TYR A 163 -0.80 15.50 -3.48
N GLU A 164 0.27 16.13 -3.02
CA GLU A 164 0.71 16.13 -1.62
C GLU A 164 0.32 17.42 -0.89
N HIS A 165 0.05 17.29 0.41
CA HIS A 165 -0.16 18.41 1.35
C HIS A 165 -1.23 19.44 0.91
N GLY A 166 -2.14 19.04 0.01
CA GLY A 166 -3.16 19.92 -0.56
C GLY A 166 -2.64 21.05 -1.45
N HIS A 167 -1.38 21.02 -1.91
CA HIS A 167 -0.84 22.08 -2.79
C HIS A 167 0.30 21.66 -3.72
N GLU A 168 0.96 20.52 -3.47
CA GLU A 168 2.12 20.06 -4.23
C GLU A 168 1.68 19.04 -5.27
N LEU A 169 1.84 19.35 -6.57
CA LEU A 169 1.50 18.45 -7.66
C LEU A 169 2.76 17.96 -8.35
N GLU A 170 2.93 16.64 -8.36
CA GLU A 170 4.08 15.95 -8.93
C GLU A 170 3.67 14.75 -9.80
N ILE A 171 4.53 14.40 -10.76
CA ILE A 171 4.41 13.13 -11.49
C ILE A 171 5.37 12.17 -10.82
N GLU A 172 4.84 11.08 -10.27
CA GLU A 172 5.65 10.07 -9.62
C GLU A 172 6.25 9.07 -10.62
N PHE A 173 5.44 8.62 -11.57
CA PHE A 173 5.95 7.93 -12.75
C PHE A 173 5.05 8.23 -13.94
N ALA A 174 5.64 8.17 -15.13
CA ALA A 174 4.96 8.28 -16.41
C ALA A 174 5.84 7.58 -17.45
N GLN A 175 5.51 6.33 -17.72
CA GLN A 175 6.37 5.42 -18.46
C GLN A 175 5.59 4.59 -19.49
N MET A 176 6.34 4.09 -20.47
CA MET A 176 5.89 3.14 -21.46
C MET A 176 6.75 1.87 -21.38
N ASP A 177 6.09 0.72 -21.42
CA ASP A 177 6.73 -0.59 -21.49
C ASP A 177 6.49 -1.21 -22.88
N PHE A 178 7.56 -1.73 -23.49
CA PHE A 178 7.50 -2.55 -24.70
C PHE A 178 7.84 -4.00 -24.36
N LEU A 179 6.84 -4.86 -24.51
CA LEU A 179 6.93 -6.28 -24.16
C LEU A 179 7.52 -7.07 -25.34
N ILE A 180 8.70 -7.66 -25.13
CA ILE A 180 9.35 -8.53 -26.11
C ILE A 180 9.04 -9.99 -25.75
N ASP A 181 9.39 -10.38 -24.52
CA ASP A 181 9.17 -11.71 -23.94
C ASP A 181 9.43 -11.67 -22.41
N ASP A 182 9.07 -12.73 -21.66
CA ASP A 182 9.24 -12.78 -20.20
C ASP A 182 10.66 -12.42 -19.72
N PRO A 183 11.74 -12.93 -20.34
CA PRO A 183 13.09 -12.69 -19.85
C PRO A 183 13.61 -11.27 -20.10
N VAL A 184 13.07 -10.54 -21.08
CA VAL A 184 13.61 -9.24 -21.50
C VAL A 184 12.49 -8.36 -22.05
N ASN A 185 12.31 -7.19 -21.44
CA ASN A 185 11.38 -6.14 -21.86
C ASN A 185 12.05 -4.78 -21.75
N LEU A 186 11.51 -3.78 -22.43
CA LEU A 186 12.06 -2.42 -22.45
C LEU A 186 11.11 -1.46 -21.76
N ARG A 187 11.67 -0.48 -21.05
CA ARG A 187 10.94 0.60 -20.38
C ARG A 187 11.54 1.96 -20.75
N ALA A 188 10.69 2.97 -20.89
CA ALA A 188 11.12 4.35 -21.13
C ALA A 188 10.17 5.34 -20.45
N GLY A 189 10.71 6.41 -19.88
CA GLY A 189 9.93 7.50 -19.26
C GLY A 189 10.42 7.86 -17.88
N ILE A 190 9.59 8.56 -17.11
CA ILE A 190 9.82 8.79 -15.67
C ILE A 190 9.42 7.51 -14.96
N GLN A 191 10.39 6.85 -14.34
CA GLN A 191 10.23 5.54 -13.72
C GLN A 191 10.76 5.58 -12.28
N LEU A 192 10.10 4.83 -11.39
CA LEU A 192 10.66 4.55 -10.07
C LEU A 192 11.97 3.78 -10.23
N LEU A 193 13.01 4.23 -9.53
CA LEU A 193 14.31 3.57 -9.58
C LEU A 193 14.23 2.24 -8.81
N PRO A 194 14.74 1.14 -9.38
CA PRO A 194 14.76 -0.18 -8.72
C PRO A 194 15.88 -0.21 -7.66
N LEU A 195 15.69 0.52 -6.57
CA LEU A 195 16.63 0.66 -5.47
C LEU A 195 15.88 0.44 -4.16
N GLY A 196 16.13 -0.70 -3.51
CA GLY A 196 15.30 -1.18 -2.41
C GLY A 196 13.90 -1.61 -2.85
N LYS A 197 13.23 -2.42 -2.04
CA LYS A 197 11.88 -2.90 -2.34
C LYS A 197 10.84 -1.82 -2.03
N LEU A 198 11.06 -1.07 -0.94
CA LEU A 198 10.06 -0.09 -0.52
C LEU A 198 9.88 1.03 -1.56
N ASN A 199 10.92 1.41 -2.30
CA ASN A 199 10.78 2.45 -3.32
C ASN A 199 9.79 2.06 -4.43
N GLU A 200 9.75 0.78 -4.81
CA GLU A 200 8.81 0.27 -5.82
C GLU A 200 7.39 0.03 -5.27
N VAL A 201 7.25 -0.11 -3.95
CA VAL A 201 6.02 -0.57 -3.29
C VAL A 201 5.76 0.27 -2.03
N HIS A 202 5.54 1.57 -2.21
CA HIS A 202 5.45 2.53 -1.10
C HIS A 202 4.03 3.01 -0.79
N ASP A 203 2.99 2.66 -1.57
CA ASP A 203 1.63 3.18 -1.37
C ASP A 203 1.13 3.12 0.08
N SER A 204 0.50 4.19 0.55
CA SER A 204 0.06 4.26 1.94
C SER A 204 -0.87 3.14 2.41
N PRO A 205 -1.88 2.67 1.64
CA PRO A 205 -2.81 1.66 2.14
C PRO A 205 -2.19 0.27 2.41
N ILE A 206 -1.13 -0.08 1.68
CA ILE A 206 -0.41 -1.35 1.90
C ILE A 206 0.60 -1.27 3.04
N GLN A 207 1.11 -0.08 3.36
CA GLN A 207 2.05 0.10 4.45
C GLN A 207 1.40 -0.07 5.81
N GLU A 208 2.08 -0.75 6.72
CA GLU A 208 1.59 -1.03 8.07
C GLU A 208 1.94 0.06 9.09
N LEU A 209 2.64 1.10 8.71
CA LEU A 209 2.89 2.26 9.57
C LEU A 209 2.65 3.54 8.76
N THR A 210 2.44 4.66 9.44
CA THR A 210 2.22 5.96 8.80
C THR A 210 3.51 6.41 8.10
N ASP A 211 4.57 6.66 8.89
CA ASP A 211 5.87 7.06 8.35
C ASP A 211 6.61 5.92 7.63
N ARG A 212 7.35 6.28 6.58
CA ARG A 212 8.38 5.42 5.98
C ARG A 212 9.51 5.09 6.98
N PRO A 213 10.21 3.96 6.85
CA PRO A 213 11.40 3.66 7.64
C PRO A 213 12.51 4.70 7.44
N LEU A 214 13.39 4.87 8.45
CA LEU A 214 14.44 5.90 8.41
C LEU A 214 15.37 5.77 7.19
N VAL A 215 15.80 4.56 6.83
CA VAL A 215 16.63 4.34 5.64
C VAL A 215 15.96 4.88 4.37
N ASN A 216 14.63 4.81 4.30
CA ASN A 216 13.84 5.29 3.18
C ASN A 216 13.43 6.76 3.27
N GLN A 217 13.71 7.43 4.38
CA GLN A 217 13.58 8.88 4.50
C GLN A 217 14.87 9.60 4.11
N PHE A 218 16.02 8.94 4.27
CA PHE A 218 17.33 9.59 4.19
C PHE A 218 18.29 9.03 3.14
N ILE A 219 18.30 7.71 2.86
CA ILE A 219 19.31 7.09 1.97
C ILE A 219 18.68 6.65 0.66
N ILE A 220 17.55 5.95 0.72
CA ILE A 220 16.74 5.57 -0.44
C ILE A 220 15.40 6.27 -0.31
N PRO A 221 15.31 7.59 -0.57
CA PRO A 221 14.03 8.31 -0.48
C PRO A 221 12.94 7.53 -1.21
N THR A 222 11.79 7.27 -0.58
CA THR A 222 10.65 6.73 -1.34
C THR A 222 10.22 7.73 -2.42
N THR A 223 9.50 7.25 -3.42
CA THR A 223 9.14 8.02 -4.63
C THR A 223 10.38 8.46 -5.44
N LEU A 224 11.55 7.83 -5.18
CA LEU A 224 12.78 8.04 -5.94
C LEU A 224 12.57 7.57 -7.38
N ARG A 225 12.56 8.54 -8.27
CA ARG A 225 12.22 8.41 -9.67
C ARG A 225 13.19 9.20 -10.52
N ASP A 226 13.31 8.82 -11.77
CA ASP A 226 14.06 9.60 -12.75
C ASP A 226 13.59 9.29 -14.17
N ALA A 227 13.83 10.21 -15.09
CA ALA A 227 13.59 10.00 -16.51
C ALA A 227 14.73 9.17 -17.12
N GLY A 228 14.40 8.12 -17.85
CA GLY A 228 15.41 7.32 -18.54
C GLY A 228 14.86 6.12 -19.30
N LEU A 229 15.76 5.17 -19.53
CA LEU A 229 15.50 3.90 -20.19
C LEU A 229 15.78 2.75 -19.25
N GLY A 230 15.10 1.63 -19.43
CA GLY A 230 15.30 0.44 -18.62
C GLY A 230 15.12 -0.86 -19.39
N VAL A 231 15.76 -1.90 -18.89
CA VAL A 231 15.54 -3.29 -19.27
C VAL A 231 15.13 -4.07 -18.05
N TRP A 232 14.13 -4.92 -18.19
CA TRP A 232 13.57 -5.65 -17.07
C TRP A 232 13.03 -7.00 -17.54
N GLY A 233 12.94 -7.98 -16.64
CA GLY A 233 12.44 -9.31 -16.99
C GLY A 233 12.51 -10.33 -15.85
N SER A 234 11.98 -11.51 -16.14
CA SER A 234 11.93 -12.65 -15.22
C SER A 234 12.66 -13.85 -15.81
N LEU A 235 13.56 -14.45 -15.03
CA LEU A 235 14.28 -15.67 -15.37
C LEU A 235 13.59 -16.84 -14.67
N GLY A 236 12.60 -17.44 -15.36
CA GLY A 236 11.68 -18.39 -14.75
C GLY A 236 10.78 -17.72 -13.70
N GLU A 237 10.21 -18.51 -12.80
CA GLU A 237 9.20 -18.04 -11.82
C GLU A 237 9.80 -17.39 -10.57
N GLN A 238 11.11 -17.53 -10.34
CA GLN A 238 11.74 -17.23 -9.04
C GLN A 238 12.68 -16.03 -9.07
N VAL A 239 13.17 -15.62 -10.23
CA VAL A 239 14.15 -14.53 -10.34
C VAL A 239 13.59 -13.44 -11.23
N SER A 240 13.63 -12.20 -10.76
CA SER A 240 13.30 -11.01 -11.54
C SER A 240 14.41 -9.98 -11.44
N TYR A 241 14.59 -9.17 -12.47
CA TYR A 241 15.63 -8.14 -12.49
C TYR A 241 15.17 -6.85 -13.18
N ASN A 242 15.59 -5.71 -12.68
CA ASN A 242 15.43 -4.41 -13.32
C ASN A 242 16.79 -3.75 -13.46
N ALA A 243 17.05 -3.09 -14.58
CA ALA A 243 18.19 -2.20 -14.73
C ALA A 243 17.79 -0.97 -15.53
N THR A 244 18.16 0.21 -15.04
CA THR A 244 17.82 1.51 -15.63
C THR A 244 19.05 2.39 -15.82
N VAL A 245 19.01 3.21 -16.85
CA VAL A 245 19.96 4.29 -17.11
C VAL A 245 19.19 5.61 -17.11
N THR A 246 19.59 6.54 -16.25
CA THR A 246 18.85 7.78 -15.97
C THR A 246 19.80 8.98 -15.81
N ASN A 247 19.30 10.14 -15.40
CA ASN A 247 20.08 11.37 -15.25
C ASN A 247 20.93 11.38 -13.96
N GLY A 248 20.42 10.86 -12.84
CA GLY A 248 21.16 10.73 -11.58
C GLY A 248 20.88 11.81 -10.54
N PHE A 249 21.53 11.69 -9.38
CA PHE A 249 21.42 12.64 -8.28
C PHE A 249 22.19 13.94 -8.59
N ARG A 250 21.89 14.98 -7.81
CA ARG A 250 22.54 16.30 -7.89
C ARG A 250 23.21 16.71 -6.59
N GLY A 251 24.32 17.42 -6.68
CA GLY A 251 25.11 17.91 -5.55
C GLY A 251 24.55 19.20 -4.97
N LEU A 252 24.04 20.07 -5.84
CA LEU A 252 23.46 21.35 -5.50
C LEU A 252 21.99 21.41 -5.91
N ASP A 253 21.21 22.13 -5.12
CA ASP A 253 19.86 22.54 -5.47
C ASP A 253 19.92 23.67 -6.51
N MET A 254 18.76 24.03 -7.06
CA MET A 254 18.70 25.06 -8.09
C MET A 254 18.96 26.49 -7.59
N THR A 255 19.18 26.66 -6.28
CA THR A 255 19.68 27.90 -5.66
C THR A 255 21.20 27.87 -5.41
N GLY A 256 21.87 26.77 -5.73
CA GLY A 256 23.31 26.56 -5.54
C GLY A 256 23.71 26.13 -4.12
N LYS A 257 22.77 25.63 -3.30
CA LYS A 257 23.08 25.07 -1.97
C LYS A 257 23.23 23.56 -2.04
N ASN A 258 24.00 22.98 -1.13
CA ASN A 258 24.16 21.54 -1.05
C ASN A 258 22.84 20.79 -0.84
N SER A 259 22.59 19.82 -1.70
CA SER A 259 21.44 18.91 -1.62
C SER A 259 21.72 17.69 -0.74
N ILE A 260 22.98 17.30 -0.58
CA ILE A 260 23.41 16.21 0.29
C ILE A 260 23.86 16.78 1.64
N THR A 261 23.20 16.38 2.72
CA THR A 261 23.52 16.84 4.08
C THR A 261 23.37 15.74 5.12
N ASN A 262 24.06 15.88 6.25
CA ASN A 262 23.89 15.05 7.45
C ASN A 262 22.49 15.15 8.11
N LYS A 263 21.64 16.09 7.67
CA LYS A 263 20.27 16.29 8.21
C LYS A 263 19.18 15.71 7.32
N LYS A 264 19.36 15.77 6.01
CA LYS A 264 18.36 15.38 5.00
C LYS A 264 18.80 14.16 4.19
N GLY A 265 20.00 13.65 4.44
CA GLY A 265 20.58 12.55 3.69
C GLY A 265 20.69 12.91 2.21
N LEU A 266 20.16 12.03 1.36
CA LEU A 266 20.11 12.14 -0.09
C LEU A 266 18.76 12.66 -0.62
N ARG A 267 17.77 12.94 0.24
CA ARG A 267 16.41 13.29 -0.18
C ARG A 267 16.35 14.47 -1.16
N ASN A 268 17.04 15.56 -0.86
CA ASN A 268 17.03 16.75 -1.71
C ASN A 268 17.93 16.60 -2.95
N ALA A 269 18.80 15.58 -2.96
CA ALA A 269 19.69 15.27 -4.07
C ALA A 269 19.02 14.35 -5.10
N ALA A 270 17.92 13.67 -4.74
CA ALA A 270 17.14 12.87 -5.67
C ALA A 270 16.53 13.76 -6.78
N PRO A 271 16.31 13.22 -7.99
CA PRO A 271 15.56 13.93 -9.03
C PRO A 271 14.12 14.17 -8.58
N HIS A 272 13.78 15.43 -8.33
CA HIS A 272 12.42 15.87 -8.04
C HIS A 272 12.22 17.29 -8.54
N LYS A 273 10.98 17.77 -8.47
CA LYS A 273 10.66 19.12 -8.91
C LYS A 273 11.29 20.13 -7.96
N ASP A 274 12.03 21.08 -8.53
CA ASP A 274 12.38 22.33 -7.86
C ASP A 274 11.52 23.46 -8.42
N GLU A 275 11.32 24.51 -7.62
CA GLU A 275 10.52 25.70 -8.00
C GLU A 275 11.08 26.45 -9.23
N VAL A 276 12.33 26.17 -9.61
CA VAL A 276 13.05 26.77 -10.73
C VAL A 276 13.62 25.62 -11.53
N GLY A 277 13.43 25.54 -12.86
CA GLY A 277 14.12 24.59 -13.74
C GLY A 277 13.43 23.26 -14.08
N SER A 278 14.18 22.33 -14.69
CA SER A 278 13.71 21.00 -15.11
C SER A 278 14.01 19.97 -14.02
N ALA A 279 12.98 19.23 -13.59
CA ALA A 279 13.08 18.21 -12.53
C ALA A 279 14.01 17.02 -12.86
N PHE A 280 14.30 16.81 -14.15
CA PHE A 280 15.05 15.66 -14.66
C PHE A 280 16.18 16.12 -15.60
N GLU A 281 16.95 17.12 -15.17
CA GLU A 281 18.10 17.62 -15.93
C GLU A 281 19.37 16.86 -15.53
N ASN A 282 20.09 16.32 -16.52
CA ASN A 282 21.45 15.86 -16.31
C ASN A 282 22.37 17.08 -16.17
N GLN A 283 22.94 17.26 -14.97
CA GLN A 283 23.73 18.45 -14.63
C GLN A 283 25.22 18.32 -14.98
N ASN A 284 25.70 17.15 -15.38
CA ASN A 284 27.13 16.88 -15.53
C ASN A 284 27.50 16.00 -16.75
N ASP A 285 26.56 15.75 -17.65
CA ASP A 285 26.69 14.90 -18.84
C ASP A 285 27.06 13.44 -18.55
N GLU A 286 26.98 12.98 -17.30
CA GLU A 286 27.19 11.59 -16.89
C GLU A 286 25.84 10.92 -16.61
N LEU A 287 25.68 9.67 -17.03
CA LEU A 287 24.44 8.92 -16.78
C LEU A 287 24.56 8.12 -15.48
N ALA A 288 23.43 8.00 -14.78
CA ALA A 288 23.30 7.14 -13.62
C ALA A 288 22.81 5.75 -14.02
N TYR A 289 23.24 4.74 -13.26
CA TYR A 289 22.86 3.35 -13.46
C TYR A 289 22.24 2.80 -12.19
N THR A 290 21.02 2.27 -12.27
CA THR A 290 20.37 1.60 -11.15
C THR A 290 19.97 0.19 -11.54
N GLY A 291 20.06 -0.77 -10.63
CA GLY A 291 19.48 -2.08 -10.87
C GLY A 291 19.17 -2.86 -9.61
N ARG A 292 18.24 -3.80 -9.74
CA ARG A 292 17.82 -4.73 -8.68
C ARG A 292 17.66 -6.12 -9.24
N VAL A 293 18.02 -7.12 -8.45
CA VAL A 293 17.68 -8.53 -8.67
C VAL A 293 16.91 -9.01 -7.45
N ALA A 294 15.74 -9.61 -7.67
CA ALA A 294 14.92 -10.19 -6.61
C ALA A 294 14.75 -11.69 -6.83
N TYR A 295 14.99 -12.46 -5.78
CA TYR A 295 14.84 -13.91 -5.72
C TYR A 295 13.70 -14.30 -4.78
N LYS A 296 12.73 -15.06 -5.30
CA LYS A 296 11.52 -15.53 -4.65
C LYS A 296 11.51 -17.06 -4.68
N PRO A 297 12.20 -17.75 -3.76
CA PRO A 297 12.30 -19.20 -3.77
C PRO A 297 10.94 -19.90 -3.63
N ILE A 298 10.03 -19.27 -2.88
CA ILE A 298 8.64 -19.67 -2.69
C ILE A 298 7.77 -18.42 -2.57
N LEU A 299 6.52 -18.53 -3.00
CA LEU A 299 5.53 -17.47 -2.95
C LEU A 299 5.34 -16.98 -1.50
N GLY A 300 5.42 -15.66 -1.28
CA GLY A 300 5.42 -15.06 0.06
C GLY A 300 6.80 -14.86 0.67
N THR A 301 7.88 -15.23 -0.03
CA THR A 301 9.26 -14.88 0.34
C THR A 301 9.95 -14.10 -0.76
N GLU A 302 10.84 -13.19 -0.39
CA GLU A 302 11.65 -12.42 -1.33
C GLU A 302 12.97 -12.01 -0.69
N LEU A 303 14.05 -12.07 -1.48
CA LEU A 303 15.35 -11.48 -1.18
C LEU A 303 15.76 -10.61 -2.37
N GLY A 304 15.92 -9.31 -2.14
CA GLY A 304 16.36 -8.35 -3.14
C GLY A 304 17.76 -7.83 -2.86
N VAL A 305 18.54 -7.61 -3.92
CA VAL A 305 19.78 -6.84 -3.90
C VAL A 305 19.73 -5.79 -4.99
N SER A 306 20.11 -4.55 -4.66
CA SER A 306 20.10 -3.45 -5.62
C SER A 306 21.29 -2.53 -5.45
N GLY A 307 21.61 -1.78 -6.51
CA GLY A 307 22.65 -0.77 -6.51
C GLY A 307 22.33 0.42 -7.41
N HIS A 308 22.86 1.58 -7.06
CA HIS A 308 22.82 2.82 -7.81
C HIS A 308 24.23 3.38 -7.92
N PHE A 309 24.61 3.87 -9.10
CA PHE A 309 25.94 4.39 -9.40
C PHE A 309 25.82 5.62 -10.28
N ASP A 310 26.31 6.76 -9.80
CA ASP A 310 26.32 8.01 -10.57
C ASP A 310 27.54 8.90 -10.23
N LYS A 311 27.64 10.00 -10.96
CA LYS A 311 28.39 11.19 -10.54
C LYS A 311 27.34 12.21 -10.13
N TYR A 312 27.39 12.69 -8.89
CA TYR A 312 26.30 13.52 -8.36
C TYR A 312 26.56 15.02 -8.49
N ASP A 313 27.82 15.47 -8.59
CA ASP A 313 28.13 16.91 -8.67
C ASP A 313 28.13 17.43 -10.12
N GLU A 314 27.93 18.73 -10.27
CA GLU A 314 27.79 19.44 -11.54
C GLU A 314 29.08 19.43 -12.39
N ARG A 315 30.21 19.00 -11.82
CA ARG A 315 31.49 18.86 -12.53
C ARG A 315 31.81 17.42 -12.90
N GLY A 316 30.96 16.46 -12.53
CA GLY A 316 31.12 15.03 -12.82
C GLY A 316 32.32 14.38 -12.11
N LYS A 317 32.73 14.89 -10.93
CA LYS A 317 34.00 14.46 -10.29
C LYS A 317 33.81 13.43 -9.19
N ASN A 318 32.77 13.58 -8.40
CA ASN A 318 32.50 12.82 -7.20
C ASN A 318 31.39 11.79 -7.48
N ALA A 319 31.69 10.52 -7.24
CA ALA A 319 30.70 9.47 -7.32
C ALA A 319 29.79 9.41 -6.09
N LEU A 320 28.53 9.05 -6.31
CA LEU A 320 27.64 8.54 -5.29
C LEU A 320 27.27 7.10 -5.69
N ASN A 321 27.53 6.17 -4.77
CA ASN A 321 27.21 4.77 -4.95
C ASN A 321 26.32 4.31 -3.80
N ILE A 322 25.15 3.76 -4.10
CA ILE A 322 24.21 3.23 -3.10
C ILE A 322 24.08 1.73 -3.32
N TYR A 323 24.17 0.96 -2.25
CA TYR A 323 23.93 -0.48 -2.25
C TYR A 323 22.80 -0.79 -1.27
N ALA A 324 21.88 -1.66 -1.64
CA ALA A 324 20.78 -2.06 -0.78
C ALA A 324 20.52 -3.58 -0.82
N ILE A 325 19.99 -4.09 0.28
CA ILE A 325 19.49 -5.44 0.45
C ILE A 325 18.14 -5.39 1.14
N ASP A 326 17.18 -6.17 0.65
CA ASP A 326 15.83 -6.23 1.20
C ASP A 326 15.37 -7.70 1.33
N ALA A 327 14.53 -7.96 2.31
CA ALA A 327 13.95 -9.29 2.52
C ALA A 327 12.51 -9.20 3.02
N THR A 328 11.68 -10.12 2.56
CA THR A 328 10.30 -10.31 3.03
C THR A 328 10.06 -11.80 3.28
N VAL A 329 9.43 -12.12 4.40
CA VAL A 329 9.02 -13.48 4.74
C VAL A 329 7.61 -13.43 5.33
N ASP A 330 6.64 -13.94 4.58
CA ASP A 330 5.29 -14.22 5.08
C ASP A 330 5.27 -15.60 5.75
N GLY A 331 4.71 -15.69 6.95
CA GLY A 331 4.61 -16.93 7.70
C GLY A 331 3.76 -17.99 7.02
N GLN A 332 2.79 -17.61 6.19
CA GLN A 332 2.02 -18.58 5.39
C GLN A 332 2.90 -19.35 4.39
N ALA A 333 4.03 -18.77 4.00
CA ALA A 333 4.97 -19.38 3.07
C ALA A 333 5.96 -20.32 3.77
N VAL A 334 6.33 -20.05 5.02
CA VAL A 334 7.41 -20.76 5.72
C VAL A 334 6.93 -21.45 7.00
N PRO A 335 7.04 -22.79 7.13
CA PRO A 335 6.58 -23.52 8.31
C PRO A 335 7.24 -23.15 9.64
N LEU A 336 8.35 -22.40 9.60
CA LEU A 336 9.11 -21.96 10.78
C LEU A 336 8.59 -20.66 11.40
N LEU A 337 7.70 -19.94 10.70
CA LEU A 337 7.08 -18.71 11.18
C LEU A 337 5.56 -18.92 11.23
N PRO A 338 4.85 -18.45 12.27
CA PRO A 338 3.40 -18.59 12.30
C PRO A 338 2.72 -17.89 11.12
N ASP A 339 1.70 -18.51 10.53
CA ASP A 339 0.94 -18.02 9.36
C ASP A 339 0.34 -16.61 9.51
N PHE A 340 0.20 -16.13 10.74
CA PHE A 340 -0.30 -14.78 11.04
C PHE A 340 0.81 -13.73 11.12
N MET A 341 2.08 -14.11 10.97
CA MET A 341 3.22 -13.22 11.07
C MET A 341 3.85 -12.92 9.71
N GLU A 342 4.39 -11.72 9.57
CA GLU A 342 5.21 -11.32 8.43
C GLU A 342 6.41 -10.53 8.94
N LEU A 343 7.58 -10.80 8.34
CA LEU A 343 8.84 -10.15 8.68
C LEU A 343 9.39 -9.42 7.45
N LEU A 344 9.86 -8.20 7.68
CA LEU A 344 10.48 -7.36 6.65
C LEU A 344 11.83 -6.83 7.15
N TYR A 345 12.78 -6.72 6.22
CA TYR A 345 14.07 -6.08 6.43
C TYR A 345 14.46 -5.29 5.19
N GLU A 346 15.04 -4.11 5.38
CA GLU A 346 15.77 -3.41 4.33
C GLU A 346 16.98 -2.71 4.94
N GLY A 347 18.11 -2.76 4.26
CA GLY A 347 19.34 -2.08 4.64
C GLY A 347 20.00 -1.43 3.43
N ALA A 348 20.60 -0.26 3.64
CA ALA A 348 21.29 0.49 2.59
C ALA A 348 22.60 1.11 3.08
N TRP A 349 23.55 1.24 2.17
CA TRP A 349 24.81 1.93 2.36
C TRP A 349 25.08 2.84 1.16
N ALA A 350 25.25 4.13 1.41
CA ALA A 350 25.72 5.09 0.43
C ALA A 350 27.20 5.45 0.69
N ASN A 351 28.01 5.38 -0.35
CA ASN A 351 29.37 5.88 -0.38
C ASN A 351 29.41 7.13 -1.27
N ILE A 352 29.89 8.24 -0.72
CA ILE A 352 29.85 9.55 -1.35
C ILE A 352 31.30 10.05 -1.45
N GLU A 353 31.85 10.10 -2.65
CA GLU A 353 33.15 10.70 -2.88
C GLU A 353 33.06 12.21 -2.60
N ARG A 354 34.14 12.78 -2.05
CA ARG A 354 34.17 14.20 -1.68
C ARG A 354 35.52 14.81 -2.02
N ASP A 355 35.49 15.80 -2.90
CA ASP A 355 36.59 16.75 -3.05
C ASP A 355 36.64 17.74 -1.87
N ASP A 356 37.59 18.67 -1.92
CA ASP A 356 37.78 19.64 -0.83
C ASP A 356 36.59 20.60 -0.68
N PHE A 357 35.87 20.88 -1.78
CA PHE A 357 34.67 21.72 -1.73
C PHE A 357 33.51 20.98 -1.06
N ALA A 358 33.24 19.74 -1.47
CA ALA A 358 32.18 18.91 -0.88
C ALA A 358 32.38 18.72 0.64
N LYS A 359 33.63 18.47 1.08
CA LYS A 359 33.98 18.40 2.51
C LYS A 359 33.73 19.72 3.23
N ALA A 360 34.20 20.84 2.67
CA ALA A 360 34.03 22.17 3.27
C ALA A 360 32.56 22.58 3.38
N SER A 361 31.72 22.11 2.47
CA SER A 361 30.28 22.40 2.43
C SER A 361 29.43 21.41 3.25
N GLY A 362 30.04 20.46 3.97
CA GLY A 362 29.35 19.57 4.91
C GLY A 362 28.62 18.38 4.27
N VAL A 363 29.04 17.96 3.07
CA VAL A 363 28.55 16.71 2.46
C VAL A 363 29.06 15.52 3.29
N ALA A 364 28.15 14.64 3.70
CA ALA A 364 28.50 13.40 4.40
C ALA A 364 29.30 12.45 3.49
N GLY A 365 30.25 11.69 4.05
CA GLY A 365 31.12 10.79 3.27
C GLY A 365 30.58 9.38 3.10
N ASP A 366 29.89 8.88 4.11
CA ASP A 366 29.14 7.64 4.05
C ASP A 366 27.85 7.76 4.85
N MET A 367 26.82 7.05 4.40
CA MET A 367 25.54 6.96 5.10
C MET A 367 25.12 5.50 5.15
N ARG A 368 24.58 5.05 6.29
CA ARG A 368 24.13 3.67 6.47
C ARG A 368 22.80 3.66 7.18
N GLY A 369 21.89 2.81 6.73
CA GLY A 369 20.56 2.73 7.34
C GLY A 369 19.97 1.35 7.20
N GLN A 370 19.08 1.01 8.11
CA GLN A 370 18.32 -0.23 8.04
C GLN A 370 17.03 -0.15 8.84
N TYR A 371 16.11 -1.06 8.56
CA TYR A 371 15.01 -1.38 9.45
C TYR A 371 14.72 -2.88 9.48
N VAL A 372 14.12 -3.32 10.59
CA VAL A 372 13.44 -4.61 10.70
C VAL A 372 12.02 -4.36 11.20
N GLN A 373 11.05 -5.06 10.63
CA GLN A 373 9.64 -4.94 10.97
C GLN A 373 9.01 -6.31 11.14
N ALA A 374 8.14 -6.44 12.14
CA ALA A 374 7.29 -7.60 12.35
C ALA A 374 5.83 -7.17 12.39
N ASN A 375 5.02 -7.82 11.57
CA ASN A 375 3.57 -7.64 11.50
C ASN A 375 2.89 -8.89 12.06
N VAL A 376 1.89 -8.71 12.91
CA VAL A 376 1.09 -9.78 13.52
C VAL A 376 -0.37 -9.53 13.17
N ARG A 377 -0.90 -10.31 12.23
CA ARG A 377 -2.27 -10.24 11.73
C ARG A 377 -3.22 -10.93 12.73
N LEU A 378 -4.32 -10.27 13.09
CA LEU A 378 -5.26 -10.72 14.10
C LEU A 378 -6.69 -10.62 13.56
N GLN A 379 -7.46 -11.69 13.70
CA GLN A 379 -8.88 -11.72 13.33
C GLN A 379 -9.74 -12.13 14.54
N PRO A 380 -9.98 -11.18 15.48
CA PRO A 380 -10.82 -11.46 16.64
C PRO A 380 -12.24 -11.88 16.24
N ASN A 381 -12.85 -12.80 17.01
CA ASN A 381 -14.18 -13.35 16.72
C ASN A 381 -15.30 -12.31 16.59
N PHE A 382 -15.16 -11.11 17.18
CA PHE A 382 -16.17 -10.06 17.04
C PHE A 382 -16.25 -9.48 15.63
N LEU A 383 -15.20 -9.60 14.82
CA LEU A 383 -15.22 -9.18 13.42
C LEU A 383 -16.24 -9.97 12.60
N GLU A 384 -16.45 -11.24 12.94
CA GLU A 384 -17.51 -12.05 12.35
C GLU A 384 -18.90 -11.46 12.62
N THR A 385 -19.14 -11.01 13.86
CA THR A 385 -20.39 -10.31 14.20
C THR A 385 -20.53 -8.97 13.47
N TRP A 386 -19.44 -8.23 13.27
CA TRP A 386 -19.45 -6.98 12.53
C TRP A 386 -19.74 -7.21 11.04
N ARG A 387 -19.20 -8.29 10.48
CA ARG A 387 -19.42 -8.74 9.11
C ARG A 387 -20.88 -9.14 8.87
N GLN A 388 -21.46 -9.92 9.78
CA GLN A 388 -22.89 -10.27 9.75
C GLN A 388 -23.82 -9.05 9.84
N LYS A 389 -23.35 -7.96 10.46
CA LYS A 389 -24.06 -6.67 10.53
C LYS A 389 -23.80 -5.75 9.35
N GLY A 390 -22.89 -6.10 8.43
CA GLY A 390 -22.48 -5.27 7.30
C GLY A 390 -21.68 -4.02 7.71
N TRP A 391 -20.99 -4.06 8.85
CA TRP A 391 -20.12 -2.96 9.29
C TRP A 391 -18.70 -3.05 8.73
N VAL A 392 -18.29 -4.27 8.37
CA VAL A 392 -17.00 -4.61 7.78
C VAL A 392 -17.22 -5.69 6.74
N ASP A 393 -16.27 -5.84 5.83
CA ASP A 393 -16.30 -6.82 4.76
C ASP A 393 -15.51 -8.08 5.12
N ASP A 394 -15.56 -9.06 4.23
CA ASP A 394 -14.71 -10.24 4.26
C ASP A 394 -13.23 -9.84 4.25
N GLY A 395 -12.43 -10.56 5.04
CA GLY A 395 -11.01 -10.28 5.20
C GLY A 395 -10.66 -9.09 6.11
N SER A 396 -11.66 -8.51 6.79
CA SER A 396 -11.39 -7.56 7.88
C SER A 396 -10.44 -8.14 8.93
N GLN A 397 -9.48 -7.32 9.37
CA GLN A 397 -8.44 -7.74 10.30
C GLN A 397 -7.83 -6.58 11.07
N PHE A 398 -7.22 -6.90 12.19
CA PHE A 398 -6.27 -6.02 12.87
C PHE A 398 -4.84 -6.46 12.55
N THR A 399 -3.90 -5.53 12.63
CA THR A 399 -2.47 -5.86 12.55
C THR A 399 -1.73 -5.12 13.64
N PHE A 400 -1.07 -5.86 14.54
CA PHE A 400 -0.11 -5.29 15.46
C PHE A 400 1.26 -5.25 14.78
N VAL A 401 1.95 -4.11 14.87
CA VAL A 401 3.15 -3.85 14.10
C VAL A 401 4.23 -3.33 15.03
N THR A 402 5.46 -3.82 14.86
CA THR A 402 6.64 -3.23 15.48
C THR A 402 7.74 -3.07 14.45
N ARG A 403 8.36 -1.89 14.41
CA ARG A 403 9.49 -1.58 13.53
C ARG A 403 10.61 -0.95 14.32
N TYR A 404 11.81 -1.49 14.18
CA TYR A 404 13.04 -0.83 14.61
C TYR A 404 13.82 -0.35 13.39
N GLY A 405 14.21 0.92 13.38
CA GLY A 405 15.03 1.51 12.33
C GLY A 405 16.23 2.26 12.92
N SER A 406 17.32 2.29 12.17
CA SER A 406 18.50 3.09 12.47
C SER A 406 19.04 3.71 11.19
N VAL A 407 19.52 4.95 11.28
CA VAL A 407 20.27 5.61 10.22
C VAL A 407 21.46 6.36 10.82
N ASP A 408 22.57 6.30 10.13
CA ASP A 408 23.83 7.00 10.40
C ASP A 408 24.16 7.83 9.16
N LEU A 409 24.20 9.15 9.33
CA LEU A 409 24.42 10.15 8.29
C LEU A 409 25.77 10.88 8.48
N ASP A 410 26.81 10.14 8.92
CA ASP A 410 28.16 10.61 9.27
C ASP A 410 28.22 11.12 10.73
N ASP A 411 27.91 12.39 10.98
CA ASP A 411 27.96 12.99 12.32
C ASP A 411 26.59 13.08 13.02
N TYR A 412 25.57 12.46 12.43
CA TYR A 412 24.21 12.39 12.97
C TYR A 412 23.65 10.97 12.85
N VAL A 413 23.23 10.41 13.99
CA VAL A 413 22.64 9.09 14.08
C VAL A 413 21.23 9.21 14.65
N ARG A 414 20.27 8.54 14.02
CA ARG A 414 18.91 8.42 14.53
C ARG A 414 18.48 6.97 14.61
N ARG A 415 17.86 6.62 15.73
CA ARG A 415 17.19 5.34 15.97
C ARG A 415 15.74 5.59 16.27
N ARG A 416 14.87 4.72 15.75
CA ARG A 416 13.42 4.80 15.97
C ARG A 416 12.86 3.42 16.21
N THR A 417 12.09 3.29 17.29
CA THR A 417 11.18 2.16 17.48
C THR A 417 9.77 2.67 17.28
N THR A 418 9.00 2.04 16.39
CA THR A 418 7.59 2.36 16.17
C THR A 418 6.76 1.14 16.54
N VAL A 419 5.71 1.35 17.33
CA VAL A 419 4.68 0.33 17.61
C VAL A 419 3.35 0.84 17.08
N GLY A 420 2.61 -0.03 16.40
CA GLY A 420 1.37 0.32 15.74
C GLY A 420 0.27 -0.71 15.91
N LEU A 421 -0.97 -0.24 15.83
CA LEU A 421 -2.17 -1.07 15.67
C LEU A 421 -2.97 -0.54 14.49
N ASN A 422 -3.17 -1.42 13.51
CA ASN A 422 -3.92 -1.10 12.30
C ASN A 422 -5.23 -1.87 12.29
N PHE A 423 -6.23 -1.27 11.67
CA PHE A 423 -7.51 -1.89 11.39
C PHE A 423 -7.81 -1.78 9.90
N ARG A 424 -8.06 -2.93 9.28
CA ARG A 424 -8.55 -3.04 7.91
C ARG A 424 -10.00 -3.50 7.97
N PRO A 425 -10.98 -2.66 7.59
CA PRO A 425 -12.38 -3.05 7.54
C PRO A 425 -12.69 -3.97 6.34
N ASN A 426 -11.77 -4.14 5.39
CA ASN A 426 -11.95 -4.95 4.21
C ASN A 426 -10.61 -5.56 3.74
N ALA A 427 -10.73 -6.55 2.84
CA ALA A 427 -9.69 -7.14 1.98
C ALA A 427 -8.33 -6.42 1.99
N SER A 428 -8.28 -5.28 1.30
CA SER A 428 -7.02 -4.58 1.01
C SER A 428 -7.23 -3.14 0.55
N HIS A 429 -8.42 -2.55 0.71
CA HIS A 429 -8.67 -1.23 0.15
C HIS A 429 -8.41 -0.14 1.16
N THR A 430 -8.81 -0.35 2.41
CA THR A 430 -8.79 0.70 3.43
C THR A 430 -8.03 0.24 4.66
N VAL A 431 -7.24 1.14 5.24
CA VAL A 431 -6.57 0.93 6.52
C VAL A 431 -6.68 2.17 7.39
N VAL A 432 -6.94 1.95 8.67
CA VAL A 432 -6.80 2.96 9.73
C VAL A 432 -5.61 2.55 10.59
N LYS A 433 -4.62 3.42 10.73
CA LYS A 433 -3.37 3.15 11.43
C LYS A 433 -3.27 4.04 12.66
N LEU A 434 -2.85 3.48 13.79
CA LEU A 434 -2.45 4.26 14.96
C LEU A 434 -1.06 3.79 15.35
N ASP A 435 -0.08 4.68 15.35
CA ASP A 435 1.29 4.35 15.73
C ASP A 435 1.92 5.36 16.69
N TYR A 436 2.81 4.85 17.53
CA TYR A 436 3.63 5.62 18.46
C TYR A 436 5.11 5.40 18.13
N GLN A 437 5.85 6.49 18.04
CA GLN A 437 7.27 6.50 17.72
C GLN A 437 8.10 6.93 18.91
N PHE A 438 9.08 6.09 19.27
CA PHE A 438 10.14 6.38 20.21
C PHE A 438 11.40 6.78 19.43
N ASN A 439 11.85 8.02 19.57
CA ASN A 439 12.98 8.57 18.83
C ASN A 439 14.21 8.75 19.75
N ASP A 440 15.38 8.30 19.28
CA ASP A 440 16.66 8.47 19.95
C ASP A 440 17.70 8.95 18.94
N ASP A 441 18.13 10.21 19.08
CA ASP A 441 19.10 10.83 18.19
C ASP A 441 20.39 11.20 18.92
N HIS A 442 21.51 11.03 18.23
CA HIS A 442 22.84 11.42 18.68
C HIS A 442 23.57 12.20 17.59
N GLY A 443 24.46 13.10 17.98
CA GLY A 443 25.31 13.84 17.05
C GLY A 443 24.85 15.27 16.74
N ALA A 444 25.40 15.87 15.70
CA ALA A 444 25.12 17.26 15.34
C ALA A 444 23.61 17.43 15.07
N ASN A 445 22.95 18.33 15.80
CA ASN A 445 21.51 18.69 15.68
C ASN A 445 20.48 17.80 16.40
N SER A 446 20.90 16.96 17.36
CA SER A 446 20.02 16.17 18.25
C SER A 446 18.99 17.00 19.07
N GLY A 447 19.07 18.33 19.05
CA GLY A 447 18.16 19.21 19.79
C GLY A 447 16.88 19.66 19.06
N SER A 448 16.69 19.33 17.77
CA SER A 448 15.59 19.90 16.97
C SER A 448 14.52 18.92 16.48
N ASN A 449 14.75 17.60 16.54
CA ASN A 449 13.81 16.62 15.98
C ASN A 449 13.66 15.32 16.80
N THR A 450 14.16 15.25 18.04
CA THR A 450 14.09 14.05 18.92
C THR A 450 12.72 13.74 19.49
N ALA A 451 11.69 14.46 19.05
CA ALA A 451 10.34 14.30 19.56
C ALA A 451 9.78 12.91 19.25
N ASP A 452 9.37 12.18 20.27
CA ASP A 452 8.42 11.09 20.12
C ASP A 452 7.14 11.60 19.46
N ALA A 453 6.43 10.73 18.73
CA ALA A 453 5.24 11.11 17.98
C ALA A 453 4.11 10.11 18.14
N ILE A 454 2.88 10.61 18.17
CA ILE A 454 1.68 9.83 17.90
C ILE A 454 1.21 10.17 16.49
N LEU A 455 1.03 9.14 15.66
CA LEU A 455 0.52 9.28 14.31
C LEU A 455 -0.77 8.48 14.14
N LEU A 456 -1.67 9.02 13.33
CA LEU A 456 -2.91 8.38 12.89
C LEU A 456 -3.05 8.59 11.39
N SER A 457 -3.33 7.53 10.63
CA SER A 457 -3.53 7.59 9.18
C SER A 457 -4.82 6.89 8.77
N PHE A 458 -5.53 7.48 7.82
CA PHE A 458 -6.67 6.90 7.12
C PHE A 458 -6.31 6.83 5.64
N ALA A 459 -5.94 5.65 5.18
CA ALA A 459 -5.53 5.43 3.80
C ALA A 459 -6.49 4.49 3.08
N SER A 460 -6.87 4.82 1.85
CA SER A 460 -7.70 3.94 1.04
C SER A 460 -7.38 4.01 -0.45
N TYR A 461 -7.42 2.86 -1.11
CA TYR A 461 -7.52 2.78 -2.56
C TYR A 461 -8.93 3.15 -3.06
N PHE A 462 -9.00 3.64 -4.31
CA PHE A 462 -10.19 3.92 -5.12
C PHE A 462 -9.85 3.75 -6.62
#